data_AF-A0A7X3G6I9-F1
#
_entry.id   AF-A0A7X3G6I9-F1
#
_cell.length_a   1.000
_cell.length_b   1.000
_cell.length_c   1.000
_cell.angle_alpha   90.00
_cell.angle_beta   90.00
_cell.angle_gamma   90.00
#
_symmetry.space_group_name_H-M   'P 1'
#
loop_
_entity.id
_entity.type
_entity.pdbx_description
1 polymer ?
#
loop_
_entity_poly.entity_id
_entity_poly.type
_entity_poly.pdbx_seq_one_letter_code
_entity_poly.pdbx_strand_id
1 'polypeptide(L)'
;MSNRDKDQGVDLDAQLQAAAGPTHRPFSRLDPGATSRGAVFIESVADMCAGLQTCLQLVHSTDLAVQARAMDDDEPAPSLGVVDRERLLRLAIAVTGALASGAQQEIEWINAQAPKRAAGQEASK
;
A
#
# COMPACT_ATOMS: atom_id res chain seq x y z
N MET A 1 15.69 -54.19 26.10
CA MET A 1 15.97 -53.61 24.76
C MET A 1 14.64 -53.21 24.15
N SER A 2 14.33 -51.92 24.07
CA SER A 2 13.40 -51.39 23.07
C SER A 2 13.73 -49.92 22.84
N ASN A 3 13.96 -49.59 21.56
CA ASN A 3 14.33 -48.28 21.01
C ASN A 3 13.32 -47.20 21.45
N ARG A 4 13.73 -46.01 21.89
CA ARG A 4 14.34 -44.89 21.13
C ARG A 4 13.46 -44.40 19.98
N ASP A 5 12.24 -43.95 20.30
CA ASP A 5 11.50 -43.02 19.45
C ASP A 5 11.88 -41.59 19.86
N LYS A 6 12.77 -41.01 19.04
CA LYS A 6 13.03 -39.57 19.04
C LYS A 6 11.82 -38.92 18.41
N ASP A 7 11.03 -38.27 19.26
CA ASP A 7 10.03 -37.30 18.86
C ASP A 7 10.72 -36.17 18.09
N GLN A 8 10.77 -36.28 16.76
CA GLN A 8 11.11 -35.19 15.88
C GLN A 8 9.89 -34.28 15.83
N GLY A 9 9.72 -33.48 16.89
CA GLY A 9 8.87 -32.31 16.86
C GLY A 9 9.43 -31.35 15.82
N VAL A 10 9.01 -31.53 14.57
CA VAL A 10 9.20 -30.54 13.51
C VAL A 10 8.38 -29.35 13.96
N ASP A 11 9.06 -28.32 14.44
CA ASP A 11 8.49 -27.03 14.83
C ASP A 11 7.87 -26.40 13.57
N LEU A 12 6.62 -26.79 13.32
CA LEU A 12 5.83 -26.39 12.16
C LEU A 12 5.61 -24.87 12.18
N ASP A 13 5.58 -24.29 13.38
CA ASP A 13 5.43 -22.85 13.62
C ASP A 13 6.68 -22.08 13.16
N ALA A 14 7.88 -22.61 13.43
CA ALA A 14 9.13 -22.04 12.93
C ALA A 14 9.25 -22.14 11.39
N GLN A 15 8.74 -23.21 10.77
CA GLN A 15 8.70 -23.34 9.31
C GLN A 15 7.65 -22.43 8.65
N LEU A 16 6.49 -22.24 9.29
CA LEU A 16 5.46 -21.31 8.86
C LEU A 16 5.92 -19.86 8.94
N GLN A 17 6.65 -19.47 10.00
CA GLN A 17 7.24 -18.14 10.12
C GLN A 17 8.39 -17.91 9.13
N ALA A 18 9.17 -18.93 8.79
CA ALA A 18 10.22 -18.83 7.77
C ALA A 18 9.66 -18.77 6.33
N ALA A 19 8.51 -19.41 6.08
CA ALA A 19 7.80 -19.36 4.80
C ALA A 19 6.92 -18.11 4.63
N ALA A 20 6.53 -17.46 5.72
CA ALA A 20 5.79 -16.21 5.74
C ALA A 20 6.71 -15.00 5.49
N GLY A 21 7.35 -14.96 4.33
CA GLY A 21 7.76 -13.67 3.76
C GLY A 21 6.52 -12.77 3.66
N PRO A 22 6.67 -11.42 3.70
CA PRO A 22 5.54 -10.51 3.62
C PRO A 22 4.69 -10.86 2.40
N THR A 23 3.52 -11.45 2.65
CA THR A 23 2.59 -11.94 1.62
C THR A 23 1.86 -10.79 0.94
N HIS A 24 2.13 -9.57 1.37
CA HIS A 24 1.67 -8.36 0.75
C HIS A 24 2.36 -8.20 -0.61
N ARG A 25 1.65 -8.64 -1.65
CA ARG A 25 1.96 -8.25 -3.02
C ARG A 25 1.27 -6.92 -3.31
N PRO A 26 1.97 -5.98 -3.95
CA PRO A 26 1.32 -4.77 -4.46
C PRO A 26 0.18 -5.14 -5.42
N PHE A 27 -0.90 -4.35 -5.41
CA PHE A 27 -2.11 -4.59 -6.21
C PHE A 27 -1.86 -4.33 -7.69
N SER A 28 -0.93 -3.44 -7.97
CA SER A 28 -0.43 -3.03 -9.27
C SER A 28 0.90 -3.73 -9.49
N ARG A 29 1.04 -4.46 -10.61
CA ARG A 29 2.31 -5.11 -10.95
C ARG A 29 2.78 -4.66 -12.33
N LEU A 30 3.96 -4.06 -12.38
CA LEU A 30 4.67 -3.81 -13.63
C LEU A 30 5.31 -5.09 -14.17
N ASP A 31 5.46 -5.13 -15.49
CA ASP A 31 6.24 -6.18 -16.13
C ASP A 31 7.68 -6.17 -15.57
N PRO A 32 8.29 -7.33 -15.25
CA PRO A 32 9.64 -7.40 -14.71
C PRO A 32 10.72 -6.74 -15.59
N GLY A 33 10.47 -6.53 -16.89
CA GLY A 33 11.34 -5.79 -17.80
C GLY A 33 11.18 -4.26 -17.75
N ALA A 34 10.15 -3.75 -17.07
CA ALA A 34 9.83 -2.32 -16.98
C ALA A 34 10.33 -1.69 -15.67
N THR A 35 11.62 -1.82 -15.35
CA THR A 35 12.21 -1.41 -14.05
C THR A 35 12.75 0.02 -14.02
N SER A 36 12.24 0.92 -14.86
CA SER A 36 12.68 2.32 -14.80
C SER A 36 12.23 2.97 -13.49
N ARG A 37 13.03 3.92 -12.97
CA ARG A 37 12.70 4.67 -11.73
C ARG A 37 11.27 5.23 -11.76
N GLY A 38 10.87 5.84 -12.89
CA GLY A 38 9.53 6.39 -13.06
C GLY A 38 8.45 5.31 -13.05
N ALA A 39 8.73 4.12 -13.56
CA ALA A 39 7.78 3.01 -13.55
C ALA A 39 7.54 2.51 -12.11
N VAL A 40 8.60 2.26 -11.33
CA VAL A 40 8.49 1.84 -9.91
C VAL A 40 7.72 2.88 -9.07
N PHE A 41 7.94 4.17 -9.32
CA PHE A 41 7.18 5.24 -8.68
C PHE A 41 5.69 5.17 -9.05
N ILE A 42 5.36 5.00 -10.34
CA ILE A 42 3.97 4.89 -10.81
C ILE A 42 3.25 3.68 -10.20
N GLU A 43 3.91 2.52 -10.13
CA GLU A 43 3.38 1.32 -9.50
C GLU A 43 3.05 1.57 -8.02
N SER A 44 3.99 2.17 -7.29
CA SER A 44 3.81 2.53 -5.88
C SER A 44 2.67 3.53 -5.68
N VAL A 45 2.56 4.53 -6.56
CA VAL A 45 1.47 5.52 -6.54
C VAL A 45 0.13 4.86 -6.76
N ALA A 46 0.04 3.94 -7.73
CA ALA A 46 -1.20 3.23 -8.04
C ALA A 46 -1.70 2.41 -6.84
N ASP A 47 -0.80 1.70 -6.15
CA ASP A 47 -1.15 0.93 -4.96
C ASP A 47 -1.61 1.79 -3.80
N MET A 48 -0.88 2.87 -3.52
CA MET A 48 -1.23 3.81 -2.46
C MET A 48 -2.60 4.46 -2.72
N CYS A 49 -2.88 4.84 -3.97
CA CYS A 49 -4.16 5.41 -4.36
C CYS A 49 -5.31 4.39 -4.22
N ALA A 50 -5.10 3.13 -4.62
CA ALA A 50 -6.11 2.07 -4.45
C ALA A 50 -6.42 1.82 -2.97
N GLY A 51 -5.39 1.77 -2.12
CA GLY A 51 -5.55 1.66 -0.67
C GLY A 51 -6.29 2.86 -0.07
N LEU A 52 -5.91 4.08 -0.48
CA LEU A 52 -6.56 5.33 -0.05
C LEU A 52 -8.05 5.35 -0.42
N GLN A 53 -8.38 5.02 -1.67
CA GLN A 53 -9.75 4.97 -2.15
C GLN A 53 -10.59 3.98 -1.33
N THR A 54 -10.04 2.80 -1.06
CA THR A 54 -10.71 1.78 -0.24
C THR A 54 -10.97 2.29 1.18
N CYS A 55 -9.99 2.92 1.82
CA CYS A 55 -10.14 3.51 3.15
C CYS A 55 -11.27 4.54 3.18
N LEU A 56 -11.31 5.45 2.20
CA LEU A 56 -12.32 6.50 2.12
C LEU A 56 -13.72 5.94 1.83
N GLN A 57 -13.84 4.90 1.00
CA GLN A 57 -15.11 4.21 0.76
C GLN A 57 -15.66 3.55 2.02
N LEU A 58 -14.79 2.89 2.81
CA LEU A 58 -15.19 2.29 4.09
C LEU A 58 -15.69 3.35 5.08
N VAL A 59 -14.94 4.45 5.23
CA VAL A 59 -15.34 5.59 6.07
C VAL A 59 -16.70 6.15 5.60
N HIS A 60 -16.85 6.41 4.31
CA HIS A 60 -18.10 6.96 3.77
C HIS A 60 -19.30 6.03 3.97
N SER A 61 -19.15 4.73 3.68
CA SER A 61 -20.21 3.74 3.91
C SER A 61 -20.61 3.63 5.39
N THR A 62 -19.63 3.77 6.29
CA THR A 62 -19.87 3.81 7.74
C THR A 62 -20.67 5.03 8.13
N ASP A 63 -20.31 6.21 7.61
CA ASP A 63 -21.02 7.45 7.91
C ASP A 63 -22.47 7.40 7.43
N LEU A 64 -22.72 6.81 6.26
CA LEU A 64 -24.09 6.56 5.77
C LEU A 64 -24.87 5.63 6.70
N ALA A 65 -24.28 4.54 7.16
CA ALA A 65 -24.93 3.61 8.09
C ALA A 65 -25.25 4.26 9.44
N VAL A 66 -24.35 5.11 9.96
CA VAL A 66 -24.59 5.88 11.19
C VAL A 66 -25.79 6.83 11.01
N GLN A 67 -25.87 7.51 9.86
CA GLN A 67 -26.98 8.42 9.57
C GLN A 67 -28.31 7.68 9.40
N ALA A 68 -28.31 6.55 8.69
CA ALA A 68 -29.50 5.71 8.51
C ALA A 68 -30.04 5.24 9.86
N ARG A 69 -29.18 4.76 10.75
CA ARG A 69 -29.56 4.35 12.11
C ARG A 69 -30.12 5.47 12.98
N ALA A 70 -29.64 6.70 12.80
CA ALA A 70 -30.20 7.84 13.51
C ALA A 70 -31.66 8.15 13.10
N MET A 71 -32.10 7.62 11.94
CA MET A 71 -33.47 7.77 11.42
C MET A 71 -34.34 6.53 11.68
N ASP A 72 -33.74 5.35 11.69
CA ASP A 72 -34.41 4.06 11.93
C ASP A 72 -33.48 3.10 12.69
N ASP A 73 -33.87 2.74 13.92
CA ASP A 73 -33.06 1.87 14.80
C ASP A 73 -32.92 0.43 14.28
N ASP A 74 -33.74 0.01 13.31
CA ASP A 74 -33.69 -1.32 12.68
C ASP A 74 -32.61 -1.43 11.59
N GLU A 75 -31.96 -0.32 11.20
CA GLU A 75 -30.87 -0.32 10.22
C GLU A 75 -29.62 -1.05 10.74
N PRO A 76 -28.78 -1.63 9.86
CA PRO A 76 -27.63 -2.42 10.26
C PRO A 76 -26.55 -1.55 10.93
N ALA A 77 -25.80 -2.17 11.84
CA ALA A 77 -24.71 -1.50 12.53
C ALA A 77 -23.63 -1.02 11.54
N PRO A 78 -23.02 0.14 11.79
CA PRO A 78 -21.91 0.62 10.98
C PRO A 78 -20.76 -0.38 10.94
N SER A 79 -20.12 -0.50 9.78
CA SER A 79 -19.04 -1.47 9.54
C SER A 79 -17.74 -1.13 10.28
N LEU A 80 -17.53 0.14 10.63
CA LEU A 80 -16.37 0.61 11.39
C LEU A 80 -16.77 1.25 12.73
N GLY A 81 -15.98 0.99 13.76
CA GLY A 81 -16.02 1.77 14.99
C GLY A 81 -15.36 3.15 14.83
N VAL A 82 -15.67 4.07 15.74
CA VAL A 82 -15.14 5.45 15.73
C VAL A 82 -13.61 5.49 15.68
N VAL A 83 -12.95 4.62 16.45
CA VAL A 83 -11.48 4.55 16.51
C VAL A 83 -10.88 4.10 15.18
N ASP A 84 -11.48 3.10 14.53
CA ASP A 84 -10.97 2.58 13.26
C ASP A 84 -11.21 3.57 12.12
N ARG A 85 -12.35 4.27 12.13
CA ARG A 85 -12.61 5.37 11.19
C ARG A 85 -11.54 6.45 11.26
N GLU A 86 -11.21 6.90 12.48
CA GLU A 86 -10.16 7.90 12.71
C GLU A 86 -8.78 7.38 12.26
N ARG A 87 -8.46 6.11 12.52
CA ARG A 87 -7.20 5.50 12.06
C ARG A 87 -7.10 5.45 10.54
N LEU A 88 -8.16 5.09 9.84
CA LEU A 88 -8.19 5.08 8.37
C LEU A 88 -8.04 6.49 7.79
N LEU A 89 -8.66 7.50 8.40
CA LEU A 89 -8.48 8.90 7.99
C LEU A 89 -7.05 9.39 8.23
N ARG A 90 -6.43 9.05 9.37
CA ARG A 90 -5.01 9.38 9.61
C ARG A 90 -4.08 8.66 8.65
N LEU A 91 -4.36 7.40 8.33
CA LEU A 91 -3.63 6.67 7.31
C LEU A 91 -3.75 7.37 5.95
N ALA A 92 -4.95 7.81 5.57
CA ALA A 92 -5.19 8.56 4.34
C ALA A 92 -4.35 9.86 4.28
N ILE A 93 -4.30 10.62 5.37
CA ILE A 93 -3.45 11.81 5.49
C ILE A 93 -1.96 11.46 5.37
N ALA A 94 -1.51 10.41 6.04
CA ALA A 94 -0.11 10.00 5.99
C ALA A 94 0.30 9.54 4.57
N VAL A 95 -0.52 8.73 3.92
CA VAL A 95 -0.28 8.22 2.56
C VAL A 95 -0.25 9.37 1.54
N THR A 96 -1.20 10.31 1.62
CA THR A 96 -1.21 11.49 0.74
C THR A 96 0.03 12.37 0.93
N GLY A 97 0.51 12.54 2.17
CA GLY A 97 1.78 13.23 2.44
C GLY A 97 3.00 12.50 1.88
N ALA A 98 3.03 11.17 1.96
CA ALA A 98 4.09 10.36 1.37
C ALA A 98 4.09 10.47 -0.17
N LEU A 99 2.91 10.42 -0.80
CA LEU A 99 2.74 10.60 -2.24
C LEU A 99 3.22 11.98 -2.71
N ALA A 100 2.81 13.05 -2.02
CA ALA A 100 3.25 14.41 -2.35
C ALA A 100 4.78 14.55 -2.25
N SER A 101 5.37 14.00 -1.18
CA SER A 101 6.81 14.01 -0.98
C SER A 101 7.56 13.22 -2.06
N GLY A 102 7.04 12.05 -2.43
CA GLY A 102 7.62 11.22 -3.50
C GLY A 102 7.52 11.90 -4.86
N ALA A 103 6.37 12.50 -5.18
CA ALA A 103 6.19 13.26 -6.42
C ALA A 103 7.15 14.43 -6.54
N GLN A 104 7.36 15.17 -5.44
CA GLN A 104 8.32 16.28 -5.39
C GLN A 104 9.76 15.81 -5.68
N GLN A 105 10.17 14.68 -5.09
CA GLN A 105 11.49 14.09 -5.34
C GLN A 105 11.67 13.65 -6.80
N GLU A 106 10.63 13.09 -7.42
CA GLU A 106 10.69 12.73 -8.85
C GLU A 106 10.79 13.96 -9.75
N ILE A 107 10.03 15.03 -9.44
CA ILE A 107 10.14 16.32 -10.16
C ILE A 107 11.55 16.89 -10.07
N GLU A 108 12.13 16.91 -8.87
CA GLU A 108 13.50 17.40 -8.64
C GLU A 108 14.52 16.57 -9.42
N TRP A 109 14.38 15.25 -9.44
CA TRP A 109 15.26 14.35 -10.20
C TRP A 109 15.15 14.54 -11.72
N ILE A 110 13.94 14.75 -12.24
CA ILE A 110 13.70 15.05 -13.66
C ILE A 110 14.36 16.39 -14.03
N ASN A 111 14.14 17.43 -13.22
CA ASN A 111 14.70 18.76 -13.45
C ASN A 111 16.24 18.75 -13.41
N ALA A 112 16.85 18.00 -12.50
CA ALA A 112 18.30 17.85 -12.41
C ALA A 112 18.93 17.17 -13.64
N GLN A 113 18.15 16.38 -14.39
CA GLN A 113 18.60 15.72 -15.61
C GLN A 113 18.35 16.52 -16.88
N ALA A 114 17.39 17.44 -16.90
CA ALA A 114 17.07 18.28 -18.05
C ALA A 114 18.32 18.94 -18.69
N PRO A 115 19.23 19.59 -17.93
CA PRO A 115 20.42 20.20 -18.54
C PRO A 115 21.39 19.17 -19.14
N LYS A 116 21.47 17.95 -18.59
CA LYS A 116 22.32 16.87 -19.11
C LYS A 116 21.80 16.30 -20.42
N ARG A 117 20.47 16.25 -20.58
CA ARG A 117 19.82 15.81 -21.83
C ARG A 117 19.98 16.84 -22.95
N ALA A 118 19.89 18.14 -22.61
CA ALA A 118 20.11 19.21 -23.57
C ALA A 118 21.54 19.19 -24.14
N ALA A 119 22.56 19.06 -23.30
CA ALA A 119 23.97 19.00 -23.73
C ALA A 119 24.30 17.74 -24.56
N GLY A 120 23.67 16.59 -24.25
CA GLY A 120 23.88 15.35 -25.02
C GLY A 120 23.21 15.36 -26.40
N GLN A 121 22.16 16.15 -26.60
CA GLN A 121 21.50 16.32 -27.91
C GLN A 121 22.24 17.30 -28.83
N GLU A 122 22.95 18.28 -28.27
CA GLU A 122 23.77 19.22 -29.04
C GLU A 122 25.09 18.57 -29.53
N ALA A 123 25.66 17.62 -28.79
CA ALA A 123 26.88 16.92 -29.17
C ALA A 123 26.69 15.81 -30.23
N SER A 124 25.44 15.48 -30.58
CA SER A 124 25.10 14.43 -31.56
C SER A 124 24.59 14.99 -32.90
N LYS A 125 24.68 16.32 -33.10
CA LYS A 125 24.45 17.01 -34.37
C LYS A 125 25.78 17.45 -34.97
#